data_AF-A0A7Y3K5Z0-F1
#
_entry.id   AF-A0A7Y3K5Z0-F1
#
_cell.length_a   1.000
_cell.length_b   1.000
_cell.length_c   1.000
_cell.angle_alpha   90.00
_cell.angle_beta   90.00
_cell.angle_gamma   90.00
#
_symmetry.space_group_name_H-M   'P 1'
#
loop_
_entity.id
_entity.type
_entity.pdbx_description
1 polymer ?
#
loop_
_entity_poly.entity_id
_entity_poly.type
_entity_poly.pdbx_seq_one_letter_code
_entity_poly.pdbx_strand_id
1 'polypeptide(L)'
;HGTGLIDEMLFLRQAGLTAQQVLSAATSVPRQLWNASSADVAVGRAANFIGLADSPLNDISVLRQVQLICRNGQVLRPDHASPTLASTVLSQGN
;
A
#
# COMPACT_ATOMS: atom_id res chain seq x y z
N HIS A 1 7.67 -4.52 -8.10
CA HIS A 1 6.57 -4.46 -9.08
C HIS A 1 5.18 -4.19 -8.45
N GLY A 2 5.05 -3.27 -7.49
CA GLY A 2 3.74 -2.98 -6.83
C GLY A 2 3.26 -1.53 -6.98
N THR A 3 4.05 -0.65 -7.59
CA THR A 3 3.76 0.79 -7.69
C THR A 3 2.55 1.10 -8.56
N GLY A 4 2.38 0.40 -9.69
CA GLY A 4 1.25 0.61 -10.59
C GLY A 4 -0.12 0.33 -9.95
N LEU A 5 -0.23 -0.69 -9.08
CA LEU A 5 -1.46 -0.95 -8.34
C LEU A 5 -1.78 0.17 -7.36
N ILE A 6 -0.76 0.71 -6.66
CA ILE A 6 -0.95 1.83 -5.75
C ILE A 6 -1.40 3.07 -6.52
N ASP A 7 -0.82 3.33 -7.70
CA ASP A 7 -1.24 4.44 -8.56
C ASP A 7 -2.70 4.28 -9.01
N GLU A 8 -3.11 3.09 -9.43
CA GLU A 8 -4.50 2.78 -9.78
C GLU A 8 -5.46 3.03 -8.61
N MET A 9 -5.12 2.57 -7.40
CA MET A 9 -5.92 2.79 -6.20
C MET A 9 -6.10 4.30 -5.90
N LEU A 10 -5.05 5.10 -6.11
CA LEU A 10 -5.11 6.55 -5.94
C LEU A 10 -5.98 7.21 -7.02
N PHE A 11 -5.89 6.78 -8.27
CA PHE A 11 -6.76 7.26 -9.33
C PHE A 11 -8.23 6.91 -9.09
N LEU A 12 -8.53 5.71 -8.58
CA LEU A 12 -9.89 5.31 -8.20
C LEU A 12 -10.43 6.18 -7.06
N ARG A 13 -9.61 6.48 -6.05
CA ARG A 13 -9.98 7.42 -4.98
C ARG A 13 -10.29 8.80 -5.57
N GLN A 14 -9.43 9.31 -6.46
CA GLN A 14 -9.60 10.61 -7.11
C GLN A 14 -10.85 10.66 -8.00
N ALA A 15 -11.24 9.53 -8.59
CA ALA A 15 -12.46 9.37 -9.37
C ALA A 15 -13.75 9.29 -8.51
N GLY A 16 -13.63 9.31 -7.17
CA GLY A 16 -14.76 9.43 -6.25
C GLY A 16 -15.12 8.16 -5.46
N LEU A 17 -14.38 7.06 -5.62
CA LEU A 17 -14.60 5.87 -4.78
C LEU A 17 -14.22 6.17 -3.33
N THR A 18 -14.90 5.50 -2.39
CA THR A 18 -14.53 5.54 -0.97
C THR A 18 -13.24 4.74 -0.74
N ALA A 19 -12.51 5.06 0.32
CA ALA A 19 -11.30 4.31 0.69
C ALA A 19 -11.58 2.81 0.88
N GLN A 20 -12.74 2.47 1.49
CA GLN A 20 -13.16 1.08 1.65
C GLN A 20 -13.38 0.37 0.31
N GLN A 21 -14.04 1.03 -0.66
CA GLN A 21 -14.23 0.48 -1.99
C GLN A 21 -12.88 0.22 -2.68
N VAL A 22 -11.97 1.20 -2.65
CA VAL A 22 -10.63 1.09 -3.22
C VAL A 22 -9.84 -0.07 -2.60
N LEU A 23 -9.81 -0.17 -1.27
CA LEU A 23 -9.10 -1.25 -0.57
C LEU A 23 -9.71 -2.62 -0.89
N SER A 24 -11.04 -2.72 -0.95
CA SER A 24 -11.72 -3.98 -1.26
C SER A 24 -11.45 -4.45 -2.69
N ALA A 25 -11.35 -3.52 -3.65
CA ALA A 25 -11.03 -3.82 -5.05
C ALA A 25 -9.63 -4.44 -5.21
N ALA A 26 -8.69 -4.13 -4.31
CA ALA A 26 -7.35 -4.69 -4.30
C ALA A 26 -7.18 -5.92 -3.38
N THR A 27 -8.22 -6.36 -2.65
CA THR A 27 -8.10 -7.41 -1.63
C THR A 27 -9.23 -8.44 -1.68
N SER A 28 -10.40 -8.13 -1.11
CA SER A 28 -11.50 -9.07 -0.92
C SER A 28 -12.26 -9.34 -2.21
N VAL A 29 -12.49 -8.33 -3.05
CA VAL A 29 -13.27 -8.45 -4.29
C VAL A 29 -12.61 -9.43 -5.28
N PRO A 30 -11.30 -9.33 -5.62
CA PRO A 30 -10.66 -10.30 -6.50
C PRO A 30 -10.71 -11.74 -5.95
N ARG A 31 -10.57 -11.91 -4.62
CA ARG A 31 -10.66 -13.25 -4.00
C ARG A 31 -12.04 -13.86 -4.14
N GLN A 32 -13.10 -13.08 -3.92
CA GLN A 32 -14.47 -13.53 -4.12
C GLN A 32 -14.71 -13.94 -5.58
N LEU A 33 -14.27 -13.11 -6.54
CA LEU A 33 -14.40 -13.40 -7.97
C LEU A 33 -13.66 -14.68 -8.38
N TRP A 34 -12.54 -14.99 -7.73
CA TRP A 34 -11.74 -16.20 -8.01
C TRP A 34 -12.12 -17.41 -7.16
N ASN A 35 -13.14 -17.32 -6.31
CA ASN A 35 -13.46 -18.35 -5.30
C ASN A 35 -12.22 -18.77 -4.46
N ALA A 36 -11.33 -17.81 -4.21
CA ALA A 36 -10.14 -18.03 -3.39
C ALA A 36 -10.51 -17.99 -1.90
N SER A 37 -9.74 -18.70 -1.07
CA SER A 37 -9.93 -18.65 0.39
C SER A 37 -9.81 -17.22 0.93
N SER A 38 -10.51 -16.91 2.02
CA SER A 38 -10.40 -15.60 2.69
C SER A 38 -8.95 -15.29 3.13
N ALA A 39 -8.57 -14.01 3.05
CA ALA A 39 -7.34 -13.47 3.65
C ALA A 39 -7.65 -12.49 4.79
N ASP A 40 -8.76 -12.68 5.50
CA ASP A 40 -9.05 -11.91 6.70
C ASP A 40 -7.94 -12.11 7.73
N VAL A 41 -7.64 -11.03 8.44
CA VAL A 41 -6.72 -11.05 9.58
C VAL A 41 -7.46 -11.68 10.76
N ALA A 42 -7.25 -12.98 10.96
CA ALA A 42 -7.89 -13.76 12.00
C ALA A 42 -6.98 -14.87 12.53
N VAL A 43 -7.23 -15.31 13.77
CA VAL A 43 -6.52 -16.44 14.39
C VAL A 43 -6.71 -17.71 13.54
N GLY A 44 -5.63 -18.47 13.35
CA GLY A 44 -5.63 -19.69 12.53
C GLY A 44 -5.56 -19.45 11.02
N ARG A 45 -5.43 -18.20 10.55
CA ARG A 45 -5.18 -17.87 9.15
C ARG A 45 -3.70 -17.57 8.88
N ALA A 46 -3.29 -17.73 7.64
CA ALA A 46 -1.96 -17.33 7.21
C ALA A 46 -1.78 -15.82 7.39
N ALA A 47 -0.76 -15.41 8.14
CA ALA A 47 -0.46 -14.01 8.43
C ALA A 47 0.10 -13.32 7.18
N ASN A 48 -0.81 -12.74 6.38
CA ASN A 48 -0.51 -11.96 5.18
C ASN A 48 -1.14 -10.56 5.32
N PHE A 49 -0.31 -9.56 5.60
CA PHE A 49 -0.75 -8.18 5.76
C PHE A 49 0.41 -7.21 5.55
N ILE A 50 0.08 -5.94 5.34
CA ILE A 50 1.03 -4.83 5.35
C ILE A 50 0.78 -3.96 6.58
N GLY A 51 1.84 -3.38 7.12
CA GLY A 51 1.75 -2.35 8.15
C GLY A 51 1.97 -0.97 7.54
N LEU A 52 1.15 -0.03 7.96
CA LEU A 52 1.16 1.36 7.53
C LEU A 52 1.33 2.24 8.78
N ALA A 53 1.94 3.41 8.62
CA ALA A 53 2.14 4.35 9.74
C ALA A 53 0.81 4.99 10.22
N ASP A 54 -0.19 5.04 9.34
CA ASP A 54 -1.54 5.55 9.62
C ASP A 54 -2.59 4.76 8.81
N SER A 55 -3.86 4.99 9.12
CA SER A 55 -5.01 4.33 8.51
C SER A 55 -5.26 4.81 7.07
N PRO A 56 -5.28 3.90 6.08
CA PRO A 56 -5.61 4.23 4.70
C PRO A 56 -7.09 4.60 4.50
N LEU A 57 -7.93 4.43 5.52
CA LEU A 57 -9.32 4.90 5.51
C LEU A 57 -9.42 6.43 5.66
N ASN A 58 -8.44 7.04 6.32
CA ASN A 58 -8.35 8.49 6.51
C ASN A 58 -7.62 9.15 5.35
N ASP A 59 -6.46 8.61 4.99
CA ASP A 59 -5.65 9.05 3.85
C ASP A 59 -5.12 7.85 3.07
N ILE A 60 -5.60 7.69 1.84
CA ILE A 60 -5.20 6.57 0.97
C ILE A 60 -3.73 6.67 0.52
N SER A 61 -3.10 7.86 0.61
CA SER A 61 -1.73 8.10 0.15
C SER A 61 -0.68 7.33 0.95
N VAL A 62 -1.01 6.96 2.19
CA VAL A 62 -0.15 6.21 3.11
C VAL A 62 0.20 4.81 2.57
N LEU A 63 -0.53 4.29 1.59
CA LEU A 63 -0.20 3.05 0.88
C LEU A 63 1.17 3.12 0.17
N ARG A 64 1.71 4.31 -0.11
CA ARG A 64 3.07 4.48 -0.64
C ARG A 64 4.17 4.26 0.41
N GLN A 65 3.81 4.25 1.69
CA GLN A 65 4.74 4.26 2.83
C GLN A 65 4.58 2.99 3.68
N VAL A 66 4.64 1.82 3.02
CA VAL A 66 4.53 0.50 3.68
C VAL A 66 5.72 0.29 4.62
N GLN A 67 5.45 0.28 5.93
CA GLN A 67 6.48 0.14 6.97
C GLN A 67 6.96 -1.30 7.14
N LEU A 68 6.06 -2.26 6.90
CA LEU A 68 6.37 -3.68 6.95
C LEU A 68 5.44 -4.48 6.04
N ILE A 69 5.94 -5.61 5.59
CA ILE A 69 5.19 -6.64 4.88
C ILE A 69 5.31 -7.91 5.70
N CYS A 70 4.19 -8.48 6.14
CA CYS A 70 4.13 -9.81 6.72
C CYS A 70 3.60 -10.77 5.65
N ARG A 71 4.39 -11.79 5.30
CA ARG A 71 4.02 -12.82 4.34
C ARG A 71 4.17 -14.19 4.97
N ASN A 72 3.06 -14.90 5.16
CA ASN A 72 3.00 -16.18 5.87
C ASN A 72 3.76 -16.17 7.21
N GLY A 73 3.65 -15.07 7.96
CA GLY A 73 4.34 -14.90 9.25
C GLY A 73 5.80 -14.41 9.16
N GLN A 74 6.39 -14.35 7.97
CA GLN A 74 7.70 -13.75 7.77
C GLN A 74 7.58 -12.23 7.62
N VAL A 75 8.33 -11.49 8.45
CA VAL A 75 8.36 -10.02 8.40
C VAL A 75 9.49 -9.53 7.51
N LEU A 76 9.15 -8.69 6.54
CA LEU A 76 10.04 -7.95 5.66
C LEU A 76 9.85 -6.46 5.95
N ARG A 77 10.94 -5.72 6.11
CA ARG A 77 10.90 -4.25 6.23
C ARG A 77 11.46 -3.68 4.93
N PRO A 78 10.67 -2.94 4.15
CA PRO A 78 11.18 -2.29 2.96
C PRO A 78 12.28 -1.29 3.32
N ASP A 79 13.37 -1.29 2.54
CA ASP A 79 14.37 -0.23 2.65
C ASP A 79 13.74 1.07 2.16
N HIS A 80 13.33 1.92 3.10
CA HIS A 80 12.87 3.27 2.81
C HIS A 80 14.08 4.15 2.48
N ALA A 81 14.61 4.07 1.27
CA ALA A 81 15.49 5.13 0.78
C ALA A 81 14.72 6.45 0.91
N SER A 82 15.22 7.38 1.73
CA SER A 82 14.59 8.68 1.94
C SER A 82 14.33 9.34 0.59
N PRO A 83 13.19 10.03 0.40
CA PRO A 83 13.01 10.83 -0.79
C PRO A 83 14.09 11.91 -0.75
N THR A 84 15.15 11.74 -1.55
CA THR A 84 16.15 12.77 -1.77
C THR A 84 15.45 13.92 -2.49
N LEU A 85 14.84 14.82 -1.72
CA LEU A 85 14.56 16.18 -2.15
C LEU A 85 15.90 16.92 -2.09
N ALA A 86 16.66 16.85 -3.17
CA ALA A 86 17.71 17.81 -3.46
C ALA A 86 17.24 18.69 -4.62
N SER A 87 16.21 19.49 -4.34
CA SER A 87 16.07 20.80 -4.99
C SER A 87 17.00 21.77 -4.26
N THR A 88 17.77 22.56 -4.99
CA THR A 88 18.70 23.62 -4.52
C THR A 88 20.09 23.05 -4.19
N VAL A 89 21.16 23.35 -4.94
CA VAL A 89 21.73 24.70 -5.11
C VAL A 89 22.26 24.95 -6.53
N LEU A 90 21.72 25.97 -7.20
CA LEU A 90 22.45 26.76 -8.19
C LEU A 90 23.47 27.64 -7.43
N SER A 91 24.77 27.48 -7.67
CA SER A 91 25.78 28.54 -7.43
C SER A 91 27.22 28.06 -7.72
N GLN A 92 27.82 28.63 -8.79
CA GLN A 92 29.25 28.95 -8.97
C GLN A 92 30.22 27.76 -9.21
N GLY A 93 31.15 27.80 -10.17
CA GLY A 93 31.55 28.89 -11.06
C GLY A 93 32.69 28.49 -12.01
N ASN A 94 32.88 29.39 -12.98
CA ASN A 94 34.02 29.64 -13.88
C ASN A 94 34.58 28.48 -14.73
#